data_AF-K0JJC6-F1
#
_entry.id   AF-K0JJC6-F1
#
_cell.length_a   1.000
_cell.length_b   1.000
_cell.length_c   1.000
_cell.angle_alpha   90.00
_cell.angle_beta   90.00
_cell.angle_gamma   90.00
#
_symmetry.space_group_name_H-M   'P 1'
#
loop_
_entity.id
_entity.type
_entity.pdbx_description
1 polymer ?
#
loop_
_entity_poly.entity_id
_entity_poly.type
_entity_poly.pdbx_seq_one_letter_code
_entity_poly.pdbx_strand_id
1 'polypeptide(L)'
;MPQYKIVHYINQFFANIGGEEKADIAPEKRDGVVGPGAGLQGELKKLGVDAEVVGTVICGDSYFNENLDKAKKEVLDMIKSFNPDLVVAGPAFNAGRYGTACGTVAKMVQDELKVPTVTGMYVENPGADMFKKDVYIISTKDSAAGMRDALPKVAKLAAKLLKKEEIGTPEAEGYIPRGIRVPLFREKNGAERAVDMLIKKIKGEAFTTEYPMPDFDRVTPGEAIKDITKAKIAIVTSGGIVPTGNPDHIESSSASKYGRYSIDDMGETAHGGYDPTYANQDPNRVLPVDVLKDLQKEGKIGELYPYYYTTVGNGTSVKNSKAYASEFAQTLVKDGVQAVILTST
;
A
#
# COMPACT_ATOMS: atom_id res chain seq x y z
N MET A 1 15.71 17.03 33.99
CA MET A 1 14.78 16.18 33.22
C MET A 1 15.02 16.50 31.76
N PRO A 2 15.08 15.50 30.87
CA PRO A 2 15.27 15.75 29.44
C PRO A 2 14.11 16.61 28.91
N GLN A 3 14.39 17.48 27.94
CA GLN A 3 13.35 18.31 27.31
C GLN A 3 12.30 17.44 26.58
N TYR A 4 12.71 16.32 25.99
CA TYR A 4 11.82 15.41 25.27
C TYR A 4 12.04 13.95 25.67
N LYS A 5 10.93 13.21 25.77
CA LYS A 5 10.91 11.77 26.08
C LYS A 5 10.64 10.97 24.81
N ILE A 6 11.54 10.05 24.49
CA ILE A 6 11.41 9.14 23.36
C ILE A 6 11.16 7.74 23.88
N VAL A 7 10.21 7.05 23.24
CA VAL A 7 10.09 5.59 23.37
C VAL A 7 10.58 4.93 22.09
N HIS A 8 11.43 3.93 22.22
CA HIS A 8 11.96 3.16 21.09
C HIS A 8 11.27 1.81 21.02
N TYR A 9 10.64 1.49 19.90
CA TYR A 9 10.13 0.16 19.61
C TYR A 9 11.13 -0.64 18.75
N ILE A 10 11.59 -1.77 19.26
CA ILE A 10 12.54 -2.66 18.59
C ILE A 10 12.11 -4.13 18.62
N ASN A 11 12.68 -4.96 17.74
CA ASN A 11 12.48 -6.41 17.81
C ASN A 11 13.52 -7.11 18.69
N GLN A 12 13.36 -8.43 18.83
CA GLN A 12 14.24 -9.30 19.60
C GLN A 12 15.71 -9.23 19.15
N PHE A 13 15.95 -9.06 17.84
CA PHE A 13 17.28 -9.02 17.26
C PHE A 13 18.03 -7.75 17.67
N PHE A 14 17.41 -6.58 17.49
CA PHE A 14 18.00 -5.30 17.90
C PHE A 14 18.08 -5.14 19.42
N ALA A 15 17.26 -5.89 20.17
CA ALA A 15 17.34 -5.97 21.62
C ALA A 15 18.46 -6.90 22.13
N ASN A 16 19.21 -7.56 21.25
CA ASN A 16 20.21 -8.60 21.58
C ASN A 16 19.62 -9.78 22.39
N ILE A 17 18.35 -10.14 22.16
CA ILE A 17 17.69 -11.29 22.82
C ILE A 17 17.94 -12.58 22.03
N GLY A 18 17.95 -12.49 20.70
CA GLY A 18 18.13 -13.62 19.80
C GLY A 18 17.70 -13.28 18.37
N GLY A 19 17.88 -14.21 17.44
CA GLY A 19 17.44 -14.10 16.05
C GLY A 19 16.04 -14.66 15.84
N GLU A 20 15.92 -15.55 14.87
CA GLU A 20 14.65 -16.20 14.49
C GLU A 20 14.12 -17.10 15.61
N GLU A 21 15.01 -17.75 16.37
CA GLU A 21 14.67 -18.65 17.47
C GLU A 21 14.01 -17.95 18.67
N LYS A 22 14.03 -16.61 18.69
CA LYS A 22 13.37 -15.77 19.68
C LYS A 22 12.31 -14.85 19.05
N ALA A 23 11.87 -15.11 17.82
CA ALA A 23 10.85 -14.30 17.16
C ALA A 23 9.45 -14.39 17.80
N ASP A 24 9.22 -15.39 18.67
CA ASP A 24 7.93 -15.62 19.34
C ASP A 24 7.83 -15.02 20.75
N ILE A 25 8.81 -14.19 21.16
CA ILE A 25 8.76 -13.57 22.49
C ILE A 25 7.61 -12.58 22.60
N ALA A 26 6.91 -12.63 23.74
CA ALA A 26 5.87 -11.68 24.08
C ALA A 26 6.46 -10.25 24.25
N PRO A 27 5.62 -9.20 24.08
CA PRO A 27 6.04 -7.83 24.34
C PRO A 27 6.61 -7.68 25.75
N GLU A 28 7.73 -6.98 25.86
CA GLU A 28 8.29 -6.53 27.12
C GLU A 28 8.73 -5.07 27.02
N LYS A 29 8.82 -4.40 28.16
CA LYS A 29 9.38 -3.05 28.25
C LYS A 29 10.61 -3.05 29.13
N ARG A 30 11.59 -2.24 28.77
CA ARG A 30 12.80 -1.97 29.55
C ARG A 30 12.96 -0.47 29.73
N ASP A 31 13.36 -0.06 30.92
CA ASP A 31 13.63 1.35 31.18
C ASP A 31 14.92 1.77 30.48
N GLY A 32 14.90 2.96 29.88
CA GLY A 32 16.06 3.52 29.19
C GLY A 32 16.37 2.90 27.83
N VAL A 33 17.65 3.00 27.46
CA VAL A 33 18.17 2.72 26.13
C VAL A 33 18.51 1.24 25.95
N VAL A 34 18.03 0.64 24.85
CA VAL A 34 18.46 -0.69 24.38
C VAL A 34 18.83 -0.63 22.90
N GLY A 35 19.92 -1.33 22.53
CA GLY A 35 20.32 -1.53 21.14
C GLY A 35 20.52 -0.21 20.36
N PRO A 36 19.85 -0.01 19.20
CA PRO A 36 20.04 1.17 18.37
C PRO A 36 19.60 2.49 19.03
N GLY A 37 18.89 2.46 20.16
CA GLY A 37 18.47 3.65 20.90
C GLY A 37 19.65 4.52 21.36
N ALA A 38 20.82 3.91 21.63
CA ALA A 38 22.02 4.64 22.05
C ALA A 38 22.57 5.50 20.91
N GLY A 39 22.59 4.94 19.70
CA GLY A 39 22.99 5.66 18.49
C GLY A 39 22.02 6.79 18.18
N LEU A 40 20.71 6.53 18.27
CA LEU A 40 19.67 7.55 18.07
C LEU A 40 19.84 8.75 19.02
N GLN A 41 20.02 8.49 20.32
CA GLN A 41 20.24 9.54 21.31
C GLN A 41 21.53 10.33 21.04
N GLY A 42 22.60 9.63 20.65
CA GLY A 42 23.85 10.25 20.23
C GLY A 42 23.69 11.21 19.05
N GLU A 43 22.94 10.81 18.01
CA GLU A 43 22.68 11.68 16.85
C GLU A 43 21.79 12.88 17.20
N LEU A 44 20.75 12.70 18.04
CA LEU A 44 19.90 13.80 18.51
C LEU A 44 20.70 14.84 19.31
N LYS A 45 21.64 14.37 20.15
CA LYS A 45 22.54 15.25 20.90
C LYS A 45 23.44 16.08 19.99
N LYS A 46 23.96 15.51 18.89
CA LYS A 46 24.74 16.26 17.89
C LYS A 46 23.93 17.36 17.20
N LEU A 47 22.62 17.17 17.08
CA LEU A 47 21.67 18.16 16.54
C LEU A 47 21.23 19.21 17.58
N GLY A 48 21.79 19.15 18.80
CA GLY A 48 21.44 20.07 19.89
C GLY A 48 20.04 19.87 20.45
N VAL A 49 19.47 18.66 20.32
CA VAL A 49 18.17 18.30 20.89
C VAL A 49 18.38 17.52 22.18
N ASP A 50 17.89 18.07 23.30
CA ASP A 50 17.91 17.41 24.60
C ASP A 50 16.75 16.39 24.70
N ALA A 51 16.94 15.23 24.09
CA ALA A 51 15.97 14.15 24.08
C ALA A 51 16.56 12.87 24.66
N GLU A 52 15.81 12.18 25.49
CA GLU A 52 16.22 10.93 26.13
C GLU A 52 15.29 9.78 25.74
N VAL A 53 15.85 8.59 25.51
CA VAL A 53 15.05 7.38 25.34
C VAL A 53 14.70 6.89 26.74
N VAL A 54 13.49 7.20 27.21
CA VAL A 54 13.03 6.88 28.56
C VAL A 54 12.61 5.43 28.72
N GLY A 55 12.28 4.76 27.61
CA GLY A 55 11.88 3.37 27.59
C GLY A 55 12.04 2.75 26.22
N THR A 56 12.37 1.46 26.22
CA THR A 56 12.43 0.63 25.03
C THR A 56 11.39 -0.48 25.15
N VAL A 57 10.51 -0.57 24.15
CA VAL A 57 9.52 -1.65 24.04
C VAL A 57 10.02 -2.66 23.01
N ILE A 58 10.04 -3.93 23.39
CA ILE A 58 10.61 -5.02 22.61
C ILE A 58 9.49 -6.03 22.35
N CYS A 59 9.37 -6.51 21.12
CA CYS A 59 8.42 -7.56 20.79
C CYS A 59 9.00 -8.47 19.70
N GLY A 60 8.74 -9.77 19.80
CA GLY A 60 9.13 -10.73 18.78
C GLY A 60 8.36 -10.52 17.47
N ASP A 61 9.07 -10.59 16.35
CA ASP A 61 8.47 -10.35 15.03
C ASP A 61 7.31 -11.30 14.71
N SER A 62 7.43 -12.58 15.04
CA SER A 62 6.38 -13.58 14.81
C SER A 62 5.22 -13.40 15.79
N TYR A 63 5.52 -13.20 17.08
CA TYR A 63 4.49 -12.99 18.10
C TYR A 63 3.58 -11.81 17.75
N PHE A 64 4.16 -10.67 17.32
CA PHE A 64 3.37 -9.48 16.96
C PHE A 64 2.43 -9.73 15.79
N ASN A 65 2.89 -10.45 14.76
CA ASN A 65 2.10 -10.69 13.55
C ASN A 65 1.04 -11.79 13.76
N GLU A 66 1.31 -12.79 14.60
CA GLU A 66 0.37 -13.88 14.91
C GLU A 66 -0.69 -13.50 15.96
N ASN A 67 -0.37 -12.56 16.86
CA ASN A 67 -1.25 -12.16 17.98
C ASN A 67 -1.65 -10.68 17.88
N LEU A 68 -1.94 -10.21 16.67
CA LEU A 68 -2.04 -8.79 16.32
C LEU A 68 -2.83 -7.93 17.33
N ASP A 69 -4.07 -8.30 17.66
CA ASP A 69 -4.93 -7.48 18.52
C ASP A 69 -4.42 -7.42 19.97
N LYS A 70 -3.95 -8.55 20.50
CA LYS A 70 -3.38 -8.64 21.84
C LYS A 70 -2.05 -7.90 21.93
N ALA A 71 -1.16 -8.14 20.97
CA ALA A 71 0.16 -7.51 20.90
C ALA A 71 0.07 -5.99 20.72
N LYS A 72 -0.86 -5.49 19.88
CA LYS A 72 -1.14 -4.05 19.74
C LYS A 72 -1.49 -3.41 21.06
N LYS A 73 -2.45 -3.99 21.79
CA LYS A 73 -2.91 -3.46 23.08
C LYS A 73 -1.78 -3.43 24.11
N GLU A 74 -1.06 -4.54 24.26
CA GLU A 74 0.05 -4.65 25.22
C GLU A 74 1.18 -3.65 24.89
N VAL A 75 1.59 -3.57 23.63
CA VAL A 75 2.62 -2.62 23.17
C VAL A 75 2.16 -1.18 23.37
N LEU A 76 0.91 -0.84 23.04
CA LEU A 76 0.37 0.50 23.23
C LEU A 76 0.36 0.91 24.72
N ASP A 77 -0.08 0.02 25.60
CA ASP A 77 -0.12 0.26 27.05
C ASP A 77 1.30 0.45 27.61
N MET A 78 2.27 -0.35 27.14
CA MET A 78 3.69 -0.20 27.50
C MET A 78 4.24 1.15 27.05
N ILE A 79 4.02 1.54 25.79
CA ILE A 79 4.45 2.84 25.24
C ILE A 79 3.82 3.98 26.05
N LYS A 80 2.50 3.91 26.29
CA LYS A 80 1.75 4.93 27.04
C LYS A 80 2.27 5.12 28.46
N SER A 81 2.73 4.04 29.10
CA SER A 81 3.27 4.10 30.48
C SER A 81 4.51 4.99 30.63
N PHE A 82 5.23 5.27 29.53
CA PHE A 82 6.39 6.16 29.53
C PHE A 82 6.05 7.63 29.21
N ASN A 83 4.81 7.93 28.81
CA ASN A 83 4.35 9.25 28.39
C ASN A 83 5.32 9.93 27.38
N PRO A 84 5.51 9.35 26.18
CA PRO A 84 6.46 9.86 25.18
C PRO A 84 5.98 11.11 24.47
N ASP A 85 6.92 11.95 24.06
CA ASP A 85 6.73 13.07 23.14
C ASP A 85 6.94 12.64 21.67
N LEU A 86 7.65 11.52 21.45
CA LEU A 86 7.89 10.90 20.15
C LEU A 86 8.09 9.39 20.32
N VAL A 87 7.59 8.60 19.36
CA VAL A 87 7.95 7.18 19.26
C VAL A 87 8.75 6.91 18.00
N VAL A 88 9.89 6.24 18.16
CA VAL A 88 10.67 5.72 17.03
C VAL A 88 10.47 4.21 16.97
N ALA A 89 10.02 3.69 15.83
CA ALA A 89 9.85 2.25 15.62
C ALA A 89 10.82 1.79 14.53
N GLY A 90 11.77 0.90 14.83
CA GLY A 90 12.82 0.52 13.87
C GLY A 90 14.15 1.27 14.10
N PRO A 91 15.02 1.39 13.09
CA PRO A 91 14.80 1.05 11.68
C PRO A 91 14.71 -0.47 11.42
N ALA A 92 13.81 -0.87 10.52
CA ALA A 92 13.54 -2.26 10.15
C ALA A 92 14.24 -2.74 8.87
N PHE A 93 14.84 -1.83 8.08
CA PHE A 93 15.52 -2.18 6.81
C PHE A 93 14.61 -3.04 5.92
N ASN A 94 15.07 -4.15 5.34
CA ASN A 94 14.24 -5.08 4.57
C ASN A 94 13.67 -6.27 5.37
N ALA A 95 13.64 -6.20 6.70
CA ALA A 95 13.01 -7.24 7.51
C ALA A 95 11.48 -7.13 7.42
N GLY A 96 10.82 -8.05 6.70
CA GLY A 96 9.40 -7.94 6.37
C GLY A 96 8.47 -7.92 7.58
N ARG A 97 8.48 -8.99 8.40
CA ARG A 97 7.62 -9.08 9.61
C ARG A 97 7.86 -7.92 10.58
N TYR A 98 9.12 -7.55 10.76
CA TYR A 98 9.51 -6.43 11.64
C TYR A 98 9.08 -5.07 11.09
N GLY A 99 9.20 -4.86 9.78
CA GLY A 99 8.74 -3.63 9.12
C GLY A 99 7.23 -3.45 9.22
N THR A 100 6.45 -4.51 8.99
CA THR A 100 5.01 -4.50 9.21
C THR A 100 4.65 -4.17 10.66
N ALA A 101 5.37 -4.76 11.63
CA ALA A 101 5.18 -4.46 13.04
C ALA A 101 5.51 -2.99 13.38
N CYS A 102 6.66 -2.48 12.91
CA CYS A 102 7.06 -1.09 13.11
C CYS A 102 6.05 -0.09 12.53
N GLY A 103 5.58 -0.32 11.31
CA GLY A 103 4.57 0.53 10.67
C GLY A 103 3.24 0.48 11.41
N THR A 104 2.82 -0.71 11.87
CA THR A 104 1.61 -0.90 12.67
C THR A 104 1.69 -0.14 13.99
N VAL A 105 2.79 -0.29 14.73
CA VAL A 105 3.01 0.41 16.01
C VAL A 105 3.04 1.93 15.80
N ALA A 106 3.76 2.39 14.77
CA ALA A 106 3.89 3.81 14.48
C ALA A 106 2.54 4.45 14.13
N LYS A 107 1.71 3.78 13.32
CA LYS A 107 0.36 4.24 12.99
C LYS A 107 -0.56 4.21 14.20
N MET A 108 -0.57 3.11 14.96
CA MET A 108 -1.38 2.95 16.16
C MET A 108 -1.11 4.06 17.19
N VAL A 109 0.16 4.40 17.42
CA VAL A 109 0.54 5.49 18.34
C VAL A 109 0.06 6.86 17.85
N GLN A 110 0.14 7.14 16.55
CA GLN A 110 -0.39 8.39 15.98
C GLN A 110 -1.90 8.48 16.12
N ASP A 111 -2.60 7.37 15.87
CA ASP A 111 -4.06 7.33 15.88
C ASP A 111 -4.62 7.42 17.31
N GLU A 112 -4.04 6.67 18.26
CA GLU A 112 -4.58 6.54 19.63
C GLU A 112 -3.99 7.55 20.62
N LEU A 113 -2.67 7.80 20.58
CA LEU A 113 -2.00 8.68 21.55
C LEU A 113 -1.78 10.10 21.01
N LYS A 114 -1.99 10.32 19.70
CA LYS A 114 -1.69 11.59 19.02
C LYS A 114 -0.22 12.04 19.17
N VAL A 115 0.68 11.07 19.38
CA VAL A 115 2.12 11.29 19.49
C VAL A 115 2.77 11.11 18.11
N PRO A 116 3.66 12.02 17.67
CA PRO A 116 4.36 11.86 16.40
C PRO A 116 5.23 10.62 16.40
N THR A 117 5.35 9.99 15.22
CA THR A 117 6.16 8.77 15.06
C THR A 117 7.05 8.82 13.83
N VAL A 118 8.19 8.15 13.92
CA VAL A 118 9.14 7.95 12.82
C VAL A 118 9.55 6.49 12.77
N THR A 119 9.70 5.96 11.57
CA THR A 119 10.29 4.64 11.32
C THR A 119 11.31 4.73 10.19
N GLY A 120 12.00 3.63 9.90
CA GLY A 120 12.94 3.52 8.79
C GLY A 120 12.87 2.14 8.16
N MET A 121 12.70 2.07 6.84
CA MET A 121 12.52 0.81 6.10
C MET A 121 13.20 0.89 4.74
N TYR A 122 13.52 -0.27 4.18
CA TYR A 122 13.89 -0.37 2.76
C TYR A 122 12.64 -0.19 1.92
N VAL A 123 12.78 0.36 0.71
CA VAL A 123 11.63 0.71 -0.15
C VAL A 123 10.78 -0.48 -0.56
N GLU A 124 11.36 -1.69 -0.60
CA GLU A 124 10.65 -2.95 -0.90
C GLU A 124 10.12 -3.65 0.36
N ASN A 125 10.33 -3.11 1.55
CA ASN A 125 9.78 -3.69 2.77
C ASN A 125 8.24 -3.63 2.69
N PRO A 126 7.51 -4.73 2.97
CA PRO A 126 6.04 -4.74 3.00
C PRO A 126 5.43 -3.63 3.87
N GLY A 127 6.04 -3.35 5.03
CA GLY A 127 5.61 -2.27 5.91
C GLY A 127 5.74 -0.87 5.27
N ALA A 128 6.68 -0.67 4.36
CA ALA A 128 6.82 0.60 3.65
C ALA A 128 5.60 0.85 2.76
N ASP A 129 5.18 -0.14 1.97
CA ASP A 129 4.01 0.02 1.09
C ASP A 129 2.72 0.19 1.88
N MET A 130 2.55 -0.57 2.96
CA MET A 130 1.38 -0.52 3.83
C MET A 130 1.20 0.82 4.54
N PHE A 131 2.31 1.46 4.97
CA PHE A 131 2.24 2.59 5.92
C PHE A 131 2.85 3.90 5.41
N LYS A 132 3.50 3.95 4.24
CA LYS A 132 4.12 5.20 3.73
C LYS A 132 3.12 6.36 3.57
N LYS A 133 1.83 6.09 3.38
CA LYS A 133 0.81 7.16 3.29
C LYS A 133 0.54 7.79 4.66
N ASP A 134 0.50 6.98 5.71
CA ASP A 134 0.15 7.38 7.06
C ASP A 134 1.35 7.92 7.86
N VAL A 135 2.49 7.22 7.81
CA VAL A 135 3.64 7.43 8.71
C VAL A 135 4.84 7.94 7.93
N TYR A 136 5.69 8.77 8.57
CA TYR A 136 6.99 9.09 8.02
C TYR A 136 7.96 7.92 8.14
N ILE A 137 8.37 7.37 6.99
CA ILE A 137 9.28 6.23 6.88
C ILE A 137 10.57 6.69 6.23
N ILE A 138 11.67 6.76 6.98
CA ILE A 138 13.00 7.04 6.41
C ILE A 138 13.40 5.91 5.45
N SER A 139 13.86 6.29 4.25
CA SER A 139 14.42 5.36 3.28
C SER A 139 15.78 4.87 3.77
N THR A 140 15.90 3.57 4.00
CA THR A 140 17.12 2.91 4.49
C THR A 140 17.68 1.96 3.44
N LYS A 141 18.88 1.41 3.69
CA LYS A 141 19.40 0.28 2.89
C LYS A 141 18.61 -1.01 3.20
N ASP A 142 18.91 -2.07 2.46
CA ASP A 142 18.28 -3.38 2.61
C ASP A 142 18.59 -4.10 3.94
N SER A 143 19.69 -3.76 4.60
CA SER A 143 20.20 -4.50 5.76
C SER A 143 20.73 -3.60 6.89
N ALA A 144 20.85 -4.19 8.08
CA ALA A 144 21.34 -3.51 9.29
C ALA A 144 22.76 -2.94 9.18
N ALA A 145 23.56 -3.37 8.20
CA ALA A 145 24.84 -2.74 7.87
C ALA A 145 24.69 -1.24 7.53
N GLY A 146 23.51 -0.83 7.08
CA GLY A 146 23.15 0.57 6.82
C GLY A 146 22.84 1.42 8.06
N MET A 147 22.94 0.89 9.28
CA MET A 147 22.54 1.59 10.51
C MET A 147 23.22 2.95 10.69
N ARG A 148 24.51 3.04 10.38
CA ARG A 148 25.30 4.29 10.48
C ARG A 148 24.80 5.40 9.56
N ASP A 149 24.14 5.06 8.45
CA ASP A 149 23.52 6.00 7.53
C ASP A 149 22.04 6.28 7.89
N ALA A 150 21.33 5.27 8.41
CA ALA A 150 19.92 5.38 8.75
C ALA A 150 19.66 6.25 10.00
N LEU A 151 20.43 6.05 11.09
CA LEU A 151 20.17 6.74 12.36
C LEU A 151 20.27 8.27 12.27
N PRO A 152 21.27 8.87 11.59
CA PRO A 152 21.32 10.33 11.43
C PRO A 152 20.08 10.90 10.73
N LYS A 153 19.54 10.19 9.71
CA LYS A 153 18.33 10.61 8.98
C LYS A 153 17.08 10.51 9.86
N VAL A 154 16.95 9.41 10.61
CA VAL A 154 15.86 9.23 11.60
C VAL A 154 15.93 10.33 12.66
N ALA A 155 17.13 10.61 13.21
CA ALA A 155 17.33 11.64 14.23
C ALA A 155 17.00 13.05 13.71
N LYS A 156 17.39 13.39 12.47
CA LYS A 156 17.07 14.67 11.84
C LYS A 156 15.57 14.88 11.73
N LEU A 157 14.84 13.87 11.26
CA LEU A 157 13.39 13.96 11.12
C LEU A 157 12.68 13.97 12.49
N ALA A 158 13.14 13.14 13.42
CA ALA A 158 12.67 13.12 14.80
C ALA A 158 12.82 14.49 15.49
N ALA A 159 13.98 15.13 15.33
CA ALA A 159 14.25 16.46 15.87
C ALA A 159 13.25 17.51 15.36
N LYS A 160 12.95 17.50 14.05
CA LYS A 160 11.96 18.40 13.46
C LYS A 160 10.56 18.17 14.01
N LEU A 161 10.15 16.90 14.15
CA LEU A 161 8.85 16.55 14.70
C LEU A 161 8.70 16.98 16.16
N LEU A 162 9.73 16.80 16.99
CA LEU A 162 9.76 17.25 18.38
C LEU A 162 9.66 18.78 18.50
N LYS A 163 10.34 19.51 17.60
CA LYS A 163 10.31 20.98 17.54
C LYS A 163 9.09 21.54 16.81
N LYS A 164 8.25 20.68 16.21
CA LYS A 164 7.09 21.05 15.37
C LYS A 164 7.49 21.95 14.19
N GLU A 165 8.65 21.70 13.62
CA GLU A 165 9.13 22.38 12.41
C GLU A 165 8.43 21.82 11.16
N GLU A 166 8.41 22.60 10.08
CA GLU A 166 7.90 22.16 8.80
C GLU A 166 8.78 21.03 8.22
N ILE A 167 8.12 19.96 7.78
CA ILE A 167 8.78 18.81 7.17
C ILE A 167 8.89 19.07 5.67
N GLY A 168 10.12 19.05 5.15
CA GLY A 168 10.39 19.28 3.74
C GLY A 168 9.99 18.11 2.84
N THR A 169 10.50 18.14 1.61
CA THR A 169 10.23 17.12 0.61
C THR A 169 10.89 15.78 0.97
N PRO A 170 10.40 14.65 0.42
CA PRO A 170 11.03 13.33 0.60
C PRO A 170 12.54 13.34 0.32
N GLU A 171 12.99 14.07 -0.69
CA GLU A 171 14.39 14.15 -1.11
C GLU A 171 15.25 14.92 -0.10
N ALA A 172 14.71 15.98 0.50
CA ALA A 172 15.43 16.82 1.47
C ALA A 172 15.54 16.16 2.86
N GLU A 173 14.53 15.39 3.24
CA GLU A 173 14.40 14.77 4.56
C GLU A 173 14.79 13.27 4.56
N GLY A 174 14.79 12.62 3.39
CA GLY A 174 15.17 11.22 3.23
C GLY A 174 14.07 10.21 3.56
N TYR A 175 12.79 10.61 3.61
CA TYR A 175 11.67 9.69 3.80
C TYR A 175 11.11 9.18 2.46
N ILE A 176 10.44 8.03 2.50
CA ILE A 176 9.79 7.41 1.35
C ILE A 176 8.57 8.27 0.92
N PRO A 177 8.43 8.63 -0.37
CA PRO A 177 7.32 9.44 -0.84
C PRO A 177 5.95 8.91 -0.43
N ARG A 178 5.15 9.78 0.20
CA ARG A 178 3.86 9.43 0.81
C ARG A 178 2.67 9.54 -0.14
N GLY A 179 2.91 10.00 -1.37
CA GLY A 179 1.85 10.28 -2.36
C GLY A 179 0.97 11.50 -2.02
N ILE A 180 1.37 12.31 -1.03
CA ILE A 180 0.67 13.55 -0.65
C ILE A 180 1.12 14.66 -1.60
N ARG A 181 0.15 15.34 -2.22
CA ARG A 181 0.40 16.49 -3.09
C ARG A 181 0.24 17.77 -2.28
N VAL A 182 1.29 18.58 -2.24
CA VAL A 182 1.27 19.89 -1.60
C VAL A 182 1.47 20.97 -2.67
N PRO A 183 0.74 22.09 -2.61
CA PRO A 183 1.02 23.24 -3.46
C PRO A 183 2.43 23.77 -3.16
N LEU A 184 3.20 24.06 -4.21
CA LEU A 184 4.53 24.64 -4.06
C LEU A 184 4.78 25.66 -5.18
N PHE A 185 5.52 26.71 -4.87
CA PHE A 185 5.96 27.70 -5.85
C PHE A 185 7.36 27.33 -6.35
N ARG A 186 7.57 27.44 -7.66
CA ARG A 186 8.88 27.29 -8.31
C ARG A 186 9.24 28.61 -8.96
N GLU A 187 10.55 28.84 -9.10
CA GLU A 187 11.10 30.01 -9.77
C GLU A 187 10.70 30.07 -11.26
N LYS A 188 10.84 28.93 -11.97
CA LYS A 188 10.41 28.77 -13.37
C LYS A 188 8.98 28.25 -13.46
N ASN A 189 8.25 28.64 -14.51
CA ASN A 189 6.90 28.11 -14.76
C ASN A 189 6.95 26.67 -15.30
N GLY A 190 5.79 25.99 -15.33
CA GLY A 190 5.72 24.58 -15.73
C GLY A 190 6.15 24.32 -17.17
N ALA A 191 5.87 25.25 -18.09
CA ALA A 191 6.23 25.10 -19.50
C ALA A 191 7.75 25.16 -19.71
N GLU A 192 8.42 26.12 -19.08
CA GLU A 192 9.88 26.24 -19.14
C GLU A 192 10.58 25.00 -18.59
N ARG A 193 10.12 24.49 -17.43
CA ARG A 193 10.71 23.30 -16.82
C ARG A 193 10.49 22.05 -17.69
N ALA A 194 9.31 21.91 -18.30
CA ALA A 194 9.01 20.82 -19.22
C ALA A 194 9.90 20.85 -20.46
N VAL A 195 10.12 22.03 -21.06
CA VAL A 195 10.99 22.20 -22.22
C VAL A 195 12.45 21.94 -21.84
N ASP A 196 12.92 22.46 -20.69
CA ASP A 196 14.28 22.20 -20.18
C ASP A 196 14.53 20.69 -20.00
N MET A 197 13.58 19.96 -19.41
CA MET A 197 13.65 18.51 -19.27
C MET A 197 13.66 17.79 -20.62
N LEU A 198 12.83 18.22 -21.57
CA LEU A 198 12.77 17.64 -22.91
C LEU A 198 14.09 17.83 -23.67
N ILE A 199 14.68 19.02 -23.62
CA ILE A 199 15.96 19.32 -24.26
C ILE A 199 17.06 18.42 -23.68
N LYS A 200 17.13 18.29 -22.34
CA LYS A 200 18.09 17.38 -21.69
C LYS A 200 17.90 15.94 -22.16
N LYS A 201 16.66 15.46 -22.19
CA LYS A 201 16.33 14.11 -22.66
C LYS A 201 16.76 13.88 -24.11
N ILE A 202 16.49 14.81 -25.02
CA ILE A 202 16.88 14.72 -26.44
C ILE A 202 18.40 14.68 -26.60
N LYS A 203 19.14 15.40 -25.76
CA LYS A 203 20.61 15.43 -25.75
C LYS A 203 21.26 14.24 -25.05
N GLY A 204 20.48 13.36 -24.41
CA GLY A 204 21.01 12.27 -23.58
C GLY A 204 21.65 12.74 -22.27
N GLU A 205 21.33 13.96 -21.82
CA GLU A 205 21.79 14.51 -20.56
C GLU A 205 20.95 13.99 -19.38
N ALA A 206 21.52 13.98 -18.18
CA ALA A 206 20.79 13.62 -16.97
C ALA A 206 19.67 14.62 -16.67
N PHE A 207 18.46 14.11 -16.42
CA PHE A 207 17.30 14.89 -16.01
C PHE A 207 16.51 14.13 -14.94
N THR A 208 15.79 14.88 -14.11
CA THR A 208 14.88 14.33 -13.08
C THR A 208 13.46 14.64 -13.48
N THR A 209 12.59 13.63 -13.54
CA THR A 209 11.16 13.85 -13.79
C THR A 209 10.49 14.48 -12.57
N GLU A 210 9.74 15.57 -12.76
CA GLU A 210 8.86 16.13 -11.73
C GLU A 210 7.60 15.27 -11.52
N TYR A 211 7.30 14.39 -12.47
CA TYR A 211 6.13 13.52 -12.45
C TYR A 211 6.55 12.10 -12.82
N PRO A 212 7.07 11.32 -11.86
CA PRO A 212 7.39 9.92 -12.12
C PRO A 212 6.11 9.19 -12.54
N MET A 213 6.21 8.38 -13.60
CA MET A 213 5.13 7.49 -13.97
C MET A 213 4.86 6.54 -12.79
N PRO A 214 3.58 6.22 -12.48
CA PRO A 214 3.27 5.20 -11.51
C PRO A 214 3.97 3.89 -11.87
N ASP A 215 4.44 3.16 -10.85
CA ASP A 215 4.87 1.79 -11.07
C ASP A 215 3.62 0.93 -11.30
N PHE A 216 3.58 0.26 -12.46
CA PHE A 216 2.46 -0.61 -12.81
C PHE A 216 2.85 -2.04 -12.45
N ASP A 217 2.07 -2.62 -11.54
CA ASP A 217 2.17 -4.04 -11.17
C ASP A 217 2.05 -4.90 -12.44
N ARG A 218 3.10 -5.67 -12.74
CA ARG A 218 3.12 -6.58 -13.89
C ARG A 218 2.76 -7.97 -13.39
N VAL A 219 1.61 -8.48 -13.84
CA VAL A 219 1.18 -9.85 -13.53
C VAL A 219 1.72 -10.79 -14.59
N THR A 220 2.33 -11.90 -14.16
CA THR A 220 2.72 -12.98 -15.07
C THR A 220 1.45 -13.52 -15.75
N PRO A 221 1.38 -13.56 -17.09
CA PRO A 221 0.25 -14.17 -17.79
C PRO A 221 0.03 -15.62 -17.33
N GLY A 222 -1.23 -16.03 -17.22
CA GLY A 222 -1.58 -17.43 -16.94
C GLY A 222 -1.09 -18.37 -18.03
N GLU A 223 -1.05 -19.67 -17.72
CA GLU A 223 -0.71 -20.69 -18.73
C GLU A 223 -1.67 -20.63 -19.92
N ALA A 224 -1.12 -20.82 -21.13
CA ALA A 224 -1.92 -20.81 -22.34
C ALA A 224 -2.92 -21.98 -22.36
N ILE A 225 -4.17 -21.68 -22.70
CA ILE A 225 -5.20 -22.70 -22.92
C ILE A 225 -4.87 -23.43 -24.22
N LYS A 226 -4.55 -24.72 -24.11
CA LYS A 226 -4.10 -25.55 -25.25
C LYS A 226 -5.18 -25.75 -26.32
N ASP A 227 -6.44 -25.84 -25.90
CA ASP A 227 -7.58 -26.06 -26.80
C ASP A 227 -8.79 -25.25 -26.32
N ILE A 228 -8.96 -24.07 -26.90
CA ILE A 228 -10.05 -23.14 -26.55
C ILE A 228 -11.43 -23.69 -26.94
N THR A 229 -11.50 -24.60 -27.93
CA THR A 229 -12.75 -25.22 -28.39
C THR A 229 -13.37 -26.17 -27.36
N LYS A 230 -12.63 -26.50 -26.30
CA LYS A 230 -13.09 -27.28 -25.15
C LYS A 230 -13.20 -26.45 -23.87
N ALA A 231 -12.83 -25.17 -23.94
CA ALA A 231 -12.71 -24.34 -22.75
C ALA A 231 -14.05 -23.75 -22.35
N LYS A 232 -14.28 -23.70 -21.03
CA LYS A 232 -15.35 -22.87 -20.46
C LYS A 232 -14.85 -21.44 -20.23
N ILE A 233 -15.53 -20.47 -20.82
CA ILE A 233 -15.14 -19.06 -20.85
C ILE A 233 -16.17 -18.23 -20.10
N ALA A 234 -15.73 -17.38 -19.18
CA ALA A 234 -16.58 -16.40 -18.51
C ALA A 234 -16.27 -14.98 -18.97
N ILE A 235 -17.20 -14.07 -18.71
CA ILE A 235 -17.03 -12.64 -18.95
C ILE A 235 -17.05 -11.90 -17.62
N VAL A 236 -16.08 -11.01 -17.45
CA VAL A 236 -16.02 -10.05 -16.36
C VAL A 236 -15.93 -8.68 -16.99
N THR A 237 -16.64 -7.69 -16.46
CA THR A 237 -16.62 -6.34 -17.02
C THR A 237 -16.44 -5.28 -15.94
N SER A 238 -15.61 -4.27 -16.25
CA SER A 238 -15.60 -3.00 -15.52
C SER A 238 -16.47 -1.93 -16.19
N GLY A 239 -17.18 -2.27 -17.26
CA GLY A 239 -18.03 -1.35 -18.00
C GLY A 239 -19.37 -1.07 -17.32
N GLY A 240 -19.71 -1.77 -16.24
CA GLY A 240 -20.89 -1.47 -15.42
C GLY A 240 -22.23 -1.75 -16.11
N ILE A 241 -22.29 -2.72 -17.02
CA ILE A 241 -23.58 -3.26 -17.50
C ILE A 241 -24.24 -4.02 -16.35
N VAL A 242 -25.50 -3.73 -16.08
CA VAL A 242 -26.33 -4.34 -15.03
C VAL A 242 -27.74 -4.63 -15.56
N PRO A 243 -28.53 -5.50 -14.92
CA PRO A 243 -29.95 -5.64 -15.21
C PRO A 243 -30.69 -4.31 -15.06
N THR A 244 -31.82 -4.19 -15.75
CA THR A 244 -32.65 -2.98 -15.69
C THR A 244 -33.03 -2.66 -14.25
N GLY A 245 -32.82 -1.41 -13.82
CA GLY A 245 -33.10 -0.95 -12.47
C GLY A 245 -31.94 -1.14 -11.48
N ASN A 246 -30.80 -1.70 -11.93
CA ASN A 246 -29.57 -1.88 -11.14
C ASN A 246 -29.86 -2.53 -9.76
N PRO A 247 -30.22 -3.83 -9.72
CA PRO A 247 -30.81 -4.46 -8.53
C PRO A 247 -29.89 -4.45 -7.30
N ASP A 248 -28.57 -4.51 -7.48
CA ASP A 248 -27.59 -4.43 -6.37
C ASP A 248 -27.19 -2.99 -6.02
N HIS A 249 -27.77 -2.01 -6.72
CA HIS A 249 -27.46 -0.59 -6.60
C HIS A 249 -25.95 -0.34 -6.68
N ILE A 250 -25.29 -0.88 -7.71
CA ILE A 250 -23.87 -0.63 -7.98
C ILE A 250 -23.69 0.86 -8.25
N GLU A 251 -22.74 1.48 -7.55
CA GLU A 251 -22.49 2.92 -7.65
C GLU A 251 -21.87 3.29 -9.01
N SER A 252 -22.24 4.47 -9.54
CA SER A 252 -21.74 4.96 -10.83
C SER A 252 -20.29 5.47 -10.82
N SER A 253 -19.71 5.57 -9.63
CA SER A 253 -18.30 5.83 -9.41
C SER A 253 -17.86 5.23 -8.07
N SER A 254 -16.60 4.83 -7.99
CA SER A 254 -15.98 4.31 -6.76
C SER A 254 -16.79 3.16 -6.17
N ALA A 255 -17.20 2.21 -7.02
CA ALA A 255 -18.09 1.13 -6.63
C ALA A 255 -17.55 0.39 -5.41
N SER A 256 -18.43 0.19 -4.44
CA SER A 256 -18.13 -0.53 -3.20
C SER A 256 -18.40 -2.03 -3.31
N LYS A 257 -19.01 -2.44 -4.43
CA LYS A 257 -19.52 -3.78 -4.69
C LYS A 257 -19.34 -4.20 -6.16
N TYR A 258 -19.62 -5.47 -6.42
CA TYR A 258 -19.74 -6.04 -7.75
C TYR A 258 -21.05 -6.84 -7.84
N GLY A 259 -21.58 -7.00 -9.06
CA GLY A 259 -22.78 -7.79 -9.34
C GLY A 259 -22.43 -9.10 -10.05
N ARG A 260 -23.33 -10.08 -9.92
CA ARG A 260 -23.29 -11.36 -10.65
C ARG A 260 -24.66 -11.60 -11.27
N TYR A 261 -24.73 -11.60 -12.60
CA TYR A 261 -26.00 -11.67 -13.32
C TYR A 261 -25.95 -12.70 -14.44
N SER A 262 -27.13 -13.15 -14.88
CA SER A 262 -27.24 -14.03 -16.06
C SER A 262 -26.81 -13.28 -17.31
N ILE A 263 -26.08 -13.93 -18.22
CA ILE A 263 -25.76 -13.37 -19.55
C ILE A 263 -27.00 -13.08 -20.41
N ASP A 264 -28.17 -13.57 -20.00
CA ASP A 264 -29.46 -13.29 -20.63
C ASP A 264 -30.20 -12.09 -19.99
N ASP A 265 -29.66 -11.52 -18.91
CA ASP A 265 -30.23 -10.39 -18.17
C ASP A 265 -29.27 -9.19 -18.19
N MET A 266 -29.14 -8.60 -19.39
CA MET A 266 -28.38 -7.38 -19.64
C MET A 266 -29.35 -6.23 -19.87
N GLY A 267 -29.24 -5.17 -19.07
CA GLY A 267 -30.14 -4.01 -19.15
C GLY A 267 -29.39 -2.74 -19.47
N GLU A 268 -29.00 -2.02 -18.42
CA GLU A 268 -28.52 -0.65 -18.50
C GLU A 268 -27.11 -0.47 -17.96
N THR A 269 -26.56 0.72 -18.17
CA THR A 269 -25.24 1.13 -17.70
C THR A 269 -25.36 1.82 -16.35
N ALA A 270 -24.75 1.25 -15.31
CA ALA A 270 -24.52 1.93 -14.04
C ALA A 270 -23.29 2.86 -14.08
N HIS A 271 -22.40 2.71 -15.06
CA HIS A 271 -21.09 3.37 -15.14
C HIS A 271 -21.17 4.86 -15.51
N GLY A 272 -20.67 5.75 -14.62
CA GLY A 272 -20.69 7.20 -14.83
C GLY A 272 -19.51 7.79 -15.64
N GLY A 273 -18.59 6.97 -16.14
CA GLY A 273 -17.37 7.40 -16.83
C GLY A 273 -17.39 7.39 -18.36
N TYR A 274 -18.49 6.99 -19.00
CA TYR A 274 -18.67 7.08 -20.46
C TYR A 274 -20.14 7.39 -20.80
N ASP A 275 -20.43 7.77 -22.05
CA ASP A 275 -21.79 8.03 -22.53
C ASP A 275 -22.61 6.71 -22.61
N PRO A 276 -23.64 6.52 -21.77
CA PRO A 276 -24.37 5.27 -21.68
C PRO A 276 -25.29 5.03 -22.89
N THR A 277 -25.54 6.04 -23.74
CA THR A 277 -26.55 5.98 -24.81
C THR A 277 -26.40 4.73 -25.68
N TYR A 278 -25.18 4.45 -26.13
CA TYR A 278 -24.92 3.34 -27.04
C TYR A 278 -24.92 1.98 -26.35
N ALA A 279 -24.43 1.92 -25.11
CA ALA A 279 -24.44 0.69 -24.32
C ALA A 279 -25.85 0.32 -23.84
N ASN A 280 -26.70 1.31 -23.55
CA ASN A 280 -28.10 1.07 -23.19
C ASN A 280 -28.97 0.68 -24.39
N GLN A 281 -28.60 1.12 -25.60
CA GLN A 281 -29.22 0.64 -26.84
C GLN A 281 -28.83 -0.80 -27.17
N ASP A 282 -27.57 -1.16 -26.91
CA ASP A 282 -27.02 -2.48 -27.16
C ASP A 282 -25.88 -2.80 -26.17
N PRO A 283 -26.18 -3.55 -25.08
CA PRO A 283 -25.19 -3.90 -24.06
C PRO A 283 -24.02 -4.72 -24.59
N ASN A 284 -24.18 -5.39 -25.75
CA ASN A 284 -23.12 -6.21 -26.34
C ASN A 284 -21.89 -5.41 -26.75
N ARG A 285 -22.03 -4.08 -26.92
CA ARG A 285 -20.90 -3.17 -27.18
C ARG A 285 -19.88 -3.15 -26.05
N VAL A 286 -20.31 -3.45 -24.82
CA VAL A 286 -19.48 -3.48 -23.62
C VAL A 286 -19.30 -4.92 -23.10
N LEU A 287 -20.34 -5.74 -23.22
CA LEU A 287 -20.37 -7.12 -22.76
C LEU A 287 -20.71 -8.06 -23.95
N PRO A 288 -19.74 -8.52 -24.74
CA PRO A 288 -19.93 -9.13 -26.07
C PRO A 288 -20.47 -10.57 -26.00
N VAL A 289 -21.65 -10.74 -25.41
CA VAL A 289 -22.32 -12.02 -25.21
C VAL A 289 -22.79 -12.60 -26.55
N ASP A 290 -23.29 -11.76 -27.45
CA ASP A 290 -23.70 -12.11 -28.80
C ASP A 290 -22.59 -12.84 -29.58
N VAL A 291 -21.41 -12.22 -29.69
CA VAL A 291 -20.27 -12.77 -30.42
C VAL A 291 -19.78 -14.06 -29.76
N LEU A 292 -19.79 -14.14 -28.42
CA LEU A 292 -19.38 -15.35 -27.72
C LEU A 292 -20.38 -16.50 -27.90
N LYS A 293 -21.69 -16.20 -27.97
CA LYS A 293 -22.72 -17.18 -28.31
C LYS A 293 -22.55 -17.70 -29.74
N ASP A 294 -22.23 -16.82 -30.69
CA ASP A 294 -21.94 -17.21 -32.08
C ASP A 294 -20.70 -18.10 -32.16
N LEU A 295 -19.61 -17.72 -31.48
CA LEU A 295 -18.39 -18.53 -31.41
C LEU A 295 -18.62 -19.90 -30.77
N GLN A 296 -19.48 -20.00 -29.75
CA GLN A 296 -19.86 -21.28 -29.16
C GLN A 296 -20.64 -22.13 -30.18
N LYS A 297 -21.62 -21.53 -30.87
CA LYS A 297 -22.43 -22.22 -31.88
C LYS A 297 -21.59 -22.72 -33.05
N GLU A 298 -20.56 -21.98 -33.43
CA GLU A 298 -19.57 -22.37 -34.44
C GLU A 298 -18.53 -23.40 -33.96
N GLY A 299 -18.55 -23.78 -32.68
CA GLY A 299 -17.58 -24.69 -32.06
C GLY A 299 -16.17 -24.08 -31.94
N LYS A 300 -16.05 -22.75 -31.98
CA LYS A 300 -14.78 -22.03 -31.79
C LYS A 300 -14.39 -21.93 -30.31
N ILE A 301 -15.36 -22.06 -29.41
CA ILE A 301 -15.18 -22.16 -27.96
C ILE A 301 -16.01 -23.33 -27.42
N GLY A 302 -15.66 -23.84 -26.23
CA GLY A 302 -16.36 -24.97 -25.63
C GLY A 302 -17.70 -24.59 -25.03
N GLU A 303 -17.68 -23.76 -23.99
CA GLU A 303 -18.86 -23.32 -23.26
C GLU A 303 -18.72 -21.87 -22.82
N LEU A 304 -19.76 -21.08 -23.01
CA LEU A 304 -19.92 -19.76 -22.42
C LEU A 304 -20.60 -19.93 -21.06
N TYR A 305 -19.89 -19.52 -20.01
CA TYR A 305 -20.39 -19.55 -18.64
C TYR A 305 -21.66 -18.66 -18.52
N PRO A 306 -22.75 -19.16 -17.91
CA PRO A 306 -24.06 -18.50 -17.98
C PRO A 306 -24.18 -17.23 -17.12
N TYR A 307 -23.14 -16.87 -16.37
CA TYR A 307 -23.12 -15.65 -15.56
C TYR A 307 -21.96 -14.74 -15.94
N TYR A 308 -22.16 -13.43 -15.80
CA TYR A 308 -21.09 -12.45 -15.86
C TYR A 308 -20.95 -11.74 -14.52
N TYR A 309 -19.74 -11.21 -14.29
CA TYR A 309 -19.46 -10.36 -13.13
C TYR A 309 -19.21 -8.94 -13.60
N THR A 310 -19.79 -7.98 -12.89
CA THR A 310 -19.74 -6.57 -13.30
C THR A 310 -19.44 -5.67 -12.12
N THR A 311 -18.65 -4.64 -12.37
CA THR A 311 -18.47 -3.49 -11.50
C THR A 311 -18.26 -2.27 -12.38
N VAL A 312 -18.13 -1.10 -11.76
CA VAL A 312 -17.88 0.15 -12.47
C VAL A 312 -16.39 0.49 -12.37
N GLY A 313 -15.69 0.63 -13.50
CA GLY A 313 -14.27 1.00 -13.55
C GLY A 313 -14.01 2.46 -13.16
N ASN A 314 -15.02 3.32 -13.24
CA ASN A 314 -14.94 4.73 -12.88
C ASN A 314 -14.60 4.92 -11.38
N GLY A 315 -13.37 5.31 -11.06
CA GLY A 315 -12.96 5.65 -9.70
C GLY A 315 -12.82 4.46 -8.73
N THR A 316 -13.10 3.23 -9.15
CA THR A 316 -12.95 2.05 -8.29
C THR A 316 -11.49 1.79 -7.97
N SER A 317 -11.19 1.64 -6.68
CA SER A 317 -9.81 1.50 -6.22
C SER A 317 -9.22 0.12 -6.60
N VAL A 318 -7.92 0.08 -6.90
CA VAL A 318 -7.19 -1.18 -7.17
C VAL A 318 -7.36 -2.18 -6.02
N LYS A 319 -7.40 -1.71 -4.77
CA LYS A 319 -7.62 -2.56 -3.58
C LYS A 319 -8.98 -3.26 -3.65
N ASN A 320 -10.03 -2.51 -3.94
CA ASN A 320 -11.39 -3.06 -4.06
C ASN A 320 -11.50 -4.02 -5.24
N SER A 321 -10.99 -3.65 -6.41
CA SER A 321 -10.97 -4.52 -7.60
C SER A 321 -10.24 -5.85 -7.32
N LYS A 322 -9.09 -5.80 -6.61
CA LYS A 322 -8.36 -7.02 -6.19
C LYS A 322 -9.21 -7.87 -5.22
N ALA A 323 -9.93 -7.25 -4.28
CA ALA A 323 -10.81 -7.95 -3.36
C ALA A 323 -11.97 -8.65 -4.08
N TYR A 324 -12.69 -7.95 -4.97
CA TYR A 324 -13.78 -8.52 -5.77
C TYR A 324 -13.30 -9.70 -6.61
N ALA A 325 -12.19 -9.52 -7.34
CA ALA A 325 -11.62 -10.55 -8.18
C ALA A 325 -11.17 -11.78 -7.39
N SER A 326 -10.58 -11.58 -6.21
CA SER A 326 -10.16 -12.69 -5.34
C SER A 326 -11.35 -13.52 -4.86
N GLU A 327 -12.53 -12.91 -4.72
CA GLU A 327 -13.76 -13.58 -4.31
C GLU A 327 -14.41 -14.34 -5.48
N PHE A 328 -14.75 -13.65 -6.57
CA PHE A 328 -15.46 -14.30 -7.67
C PHE A 328 -14.58 -15.28 -8.46
N ALA A 329 -13.26 -15.08 -8.51
CA ALA A 329 -12.36 -16.01 -9.20
C ALA A 329 -12.38 -17.41 -8.58
N GLN A 330 -12.59 -17.53 -7.27
CA GLN A 330 -12.75 -18.84 -6.61
C GLN A 330 -14.01 -19.56 -7.12
N THR A 331 -15.09 -18.81 -7.36
CA THR A 331 -16.34 -19.34 -7.91
C THR A 331 -16.14 -19.77 -9.36
N LEU A 332 -15.49 -18.94 -10.18
CA LEU A 332 -15.16 -19.25 -11.57
C LEU A 332 -14.33 -20.55 -11.67
N VAL A 333 -13.28 -20.67 -10.85
CA VAL A 333 -12.45 -21.89 -10.80
C VAL A 333 -13.26 -23.11 -10.38
N LYS A 334 -14.11 -22.97 -9.34
CA LYS A 334 -14.97 -24.05 -8.86
C LYS A 334 -15.96 -24.53 -9.91
N ASP A 335 -16.47 -23.61 -10.73
CA ASP A 335 -17.42 -23.89 -11.80
C ASP A 335 -16.74 -24.40 -13.10
N GLY A 336 -15.42 -24.60 -13.05
CA GLY A 336 -14.63 -25.14 -14.14
C GLY A 336 -14.32 -24.15 -15.25
N VAL A 337 -14.44 -22.84 -14.98
CA VAL A 337 -14.06 -21.78 -15.93
C VAL A 337 -12.54 -21.79 -16.10
N GLN A 338 -12.10 -21.82 -17.35
CA GLN A 338 -10.68 -21.90 -17.72
C GLN A 338 -10.15 -20.60 -18.31
N ALA A 339 -11.04 -19.74 -18.82
CA ALA A 339 -10.69 -18.45 -19.38
C ALA A 339 -11.66 -17.36 -18.92
N VAL A 340 -11.15 -16.14 -18.77
CA VAL A 340 -11.97 -14.95 -18.52
C VAL A 340 -11.66 -13.92 -19.59
N ILE A 341 -12.70 -13.38 -20.20
CA ILE A 341 -12.61 -12.15 -21.00
C ILE A 341 -12.96 -10.99 -20.08
N LEU A 342 -11.98 -10.13 -19.83
CA LEU A 342 -12.18 -8.90 -19.08
C LEU A 342 -12.43 -7.75 -20.05
N THR A 343 -13.64 -7.18 -20.03
CA THR A 343 -13.97 -6.00 -20.84
C THR A 343 -13.95 -4.72 -20.00
N SER A 344 -13.64 -3.61 -20.67
CA SER A 344 -13.66 -2.26 -20.11
C SER A 344 -14.44 -1.31 -21.04
N THR A 345 -14.57 -0.06 -20.61
CA THR A 345 -15.27 1.04 -21.31
C THR A 345 -14.59 1.47 -22.60
#